data_AF-A0AAV5P4M0-F1
#
_entry.id   AF-A0AAV5P4M0-F1
#
_cell.length_a   1.000
_cell.length_b   1.000
_cell.length_c   1.000
_cell.angle_alpha   90.00
_cell.angle_beta   90.00
_cell.angle_gamma   90.00
#
_symmetry.space_group_name_H-M   'P 1'
#
loop_
_entity.id
_entity.type
_entity.pdbx_description
1 polymer ?
#
loop_
_entity_poly.entity_id
_entity_poly.type
_entity_poly.pdbx_seq_one_letter_code
_entity_poly.pdbx_strand_id
1 'polypeptide(L)'
;MRRLGEARASGNLSQIIQFHPATGARPRLMSDILVCAISSSGRFVWEATMALWKSRFDDHDLWTVVERARATMNDTGLPDAQAERDALDYAGMVLELLERRRNDTDGREISPAMLAATQNAATNFASQLDAVAAGQYTWQQLVPYVDEVITALGQWPPLKLQRYMSGISAAADSFRDHVLAAVDRVDARAGSLATTLEALEARQSELDSSVSLERQRITEAIATFTSTGDEAVRQWTDEHEDAIKARTDAWDAALESARGEADSHRARMDDYEAKSRKVLEAVGVNSTATDFGSYANDQGHAANTWRRVAATVFVIAGVWFIVSSLPWFTDGAELWQSSVARLGVTAAVAGVGAYAARESSQHRRHERQAKQVQLVLTALEPFIANLPERDQNAIRSESARAIFVLQSETSADGDQTLDGSYGDLLKTILAKVPDRGSTGQPA
;
A
#
# COMPACT_ATOMS: atom_id res chain seq x y z
N MET A 1 -64.32 10.28 38.23
CA MET A 1 -65.20 11.30 38.86
C MET A 1 -65.48 12.37 37.79
N ARG A 2 -66.71 12.87 37.55
CA ARG A 2 -67.41 14.02 38.20
C ARG A 2 -66.52 15.29 38.30
N ARG A 3 -66.96 16.54 38.07
CA ARG A 3 -68.23 17.23 37.64
C ARG A 3 -67.87 18.73 37.40
N LEU A 4 -68.60 19.66 36.76
CA LEU A 4 -69.71 19.76 35.77
C LEU A 4 -69.74 21.23 35.25
N GLY A 5 -70.64 21.62 34.33
CA GLY A 5 -70.90 23.01 33.90
C GLY A 5 -70.64 23.23 32.41
N GLU A 6 -71.59 23.28 31.47
CA GLU A 6 -73.07 23.39 31.51
C GLU A 6 -73.62 24.82 31.74
N ALA A 7 -73.81 25.55 30.62
CA ALA A 7 -74.61 26.77 30.49
C ALA A 7 -75.36 26.74 29.14
N ARG A 8 -76.48 27.48 28.98
CA ARG A 8 -77.60 27.00 28.14
C ARG A 8 -78.56 28.09 27.62
N ALA A 9 -78.59 28.32 26.30
CA ALA A 9 -79.69 28.95 25.55
C ALA A 9 -79.58 28.57 24.05
N SER A 10 -80.55 28.06 23.27
CA SER A 10 -82.02 27.90 23.32
C SER A 10 -82.87 29.15 23.09
N GLY A 11 -83.46 29.28 21.88
CA GLY A 11 -84.37 30.36 21.52
C GLY A 11 -84.87 30.29 20.06
N ASN A 12 -85.74 29.31 19.73
CA ASN A 12 -86.44 29.24 18.45
C ASN A 12 -87.91 29.66 18.67
N LEU A 13 -88.41 30.65 17.92
CA LEU A 13 -89.83 31.05 17.95
C LEU A 13 -90.27 31.64 16.60
N SER A 14 -90.94 30.83 15.78
CA SER A 14 -91.92 31.32 14.80
C SER A 14 -93.30 31.39 15.44
N GLN A 15 -94.09 32.45 15.21
CA GLN A 15 -95.52 32.35 14.82
C GLN A 15 -96.23 33.73 14.69
N ILE A 16 -97.03 33.83 13.64
CA ILE A 16 -98.41 34.37 13.56
C ILE A 16 -98.72 35.73 14.22
N ILE A 17 -99.16 36.68 13.38
CA ILE A 17 -100.36 37.51 13.65
C ILE A 17 -101.29 37.41 12.44
N GLN A 18 -102.58 37.19 12.67
CA GLN A 18 -103.66 37.26 11.67
C GLN A 18 -104.47 38.55 11.86
N PHE A 19 -105.14 39.02 10.81
CA PHE A 19 -106.23 39.99 10.93
C PHE A 19 -107.44 39.56 10.08
N HIS A 20 -108.63 40.04 10.46
CA HIS A 20 -109.92 39.40 10.17
C HIS A 20 -110.70 40.09 9.02
N PRO A 21 -111.50 39.36 8.22
CA PRO A 21 -112.30 39.93 7.14
C PRO A 21 -113.71 40.40 7.61
N ALA A 22 -114.35 41.26 6.81
CA ALA A 22 -115.75 41.68 6.97
C ALA A 22 -116.55 41.41 5.68
N THR A 23 -117.87 41.25 5.79
CA THR A 23 -118.73 40.66 4.74
C THR A 23 -119.81 41.63 4.18
N GLY A 24 -120.19 41.41 2.91
CA GLY A 24 -121.30 42.07 2.20
C GLY A 24 -121.69 41.25 0.96
N ALA A 25 -122.94 41.28 0.50
CA ALA A 25 -123.46 40.26 -0.42
C ALA A 25 -124.64 40.67 -1.35
N ARG A 26 -124.97 39.77 -2.31
CA ARG A 26 -126.11 39.71 -3.28
C ARG A 26 -125.87 40.36 -4.67
N PRO A 27 -126.62 39.99 -5.74
CA PRO A 27 -126.94 38.62 -6.19
C PRO A 27 -126.83 38.38 -7.75
N ARG A 28 -127.12 37.14 -8.17
CA ARG A 28 -127.04 36.52 -9.53
C ARG A 28 -127.86 37.18 -10.67
N LEU A 29 -127.46 36.98 -11.95
CA LEU A 29 -128.20 36.18 -12.97
C LEU A 29 -127.53 36.05 -14.38
N MET A 30 -127.70 34.85 -14.97
CA MET A 30 -127.56 34.36 -16.37
C MET A 30 -126.89 35.20 -17.49
N SER A 31 -125.82 34.69 -18.12
CA SER A 31 -125.36 35.12 -19.48
C SER A 31 -124.58 34.07 -20.33
N ASP A 32 -124.11 32.97 -19.75
CA ASP A 32 -122.92 32.26 -20.27
C ASP A 32 -123.07 31.45 -21.58
N ILE A 33 -124.28 31.04 -21.98
CA ILE A 33 -124.48 30.03 -23.05
C ILE A 33 -124.13 30.59 -24.45
N LEU A 34 -124.27 31.89 -24.69
CA LEU A 34 -124.01 32.51 -26.00
C LEU A 34 -122.54 32.94 -26.22
N VAL A 35 -121.72 32.95 -25.17
CA VAL A 35 -120.31 33.39 -25.23
C VAL A 35 -119.35 32.24 -25.61
N CYS A 36 -119.68 31.00 -25.23
CA CYS A 36 -118.81 29.84 -25.43
C CYS A 36 -118.48 29.56 -26.92
N ALA A 37 -119.41 29.83 -27.85
CA ALA A 37 -119.18 29.61 -29.27
C ALA A 37 -118.03 30.45 -29.83
N ILE A 38 -117.91 31.71 -29.40
CA ILE A 38 -116.86 32.65 -29.83
C ILE A 38 -115.54 32.37 -29.08
N SER A 39 -115.64 32.03 -27.79
CA SER A 39 -114.49 31.69 -26.93
C SER A 39 -113.72 30.44 -27.43
N SER A 40 -114.45 29.44 -27.91
CA SER A 40 -113.87 28.21 -28.47
C SER A 40 -112.99 28.50 -29.69
N SER A 41 -113.54 29.19 -30.70
CA SER A 41 -112.80 29.54 -31.92
C SER A 41 -111.59 30.44 -31.65
N GLY A 42 -111.71 31.42 -30.74
CA GLY A 42 -110.60 32.29 -30.37
C GLY A 42 -109.42 31.55 -29.73
N ARG A 43 -109.70 30.52 -28.90
CA ARG A 43 -108.67 29.71 -28.24
C ARG A 43 -107.96 28.76 -29.21
N PHE A 44 -108.72 28.08 -30.07
CA PHE A 44 -108.17 27.19 -31.09
C PHE A 44 -107.23 27.94 -32.07
N VAL A 45 -107.59 29.17 -32.44
CA VAL A 45 -106.74 30.05 -33.28
C VAL A 45 -105.48 30.50 -32.52
N TRP A 46 -105.55 30.79 -31.22
CA TRP A 46 -104.37 31.14 -30.43
C TRP A 46 -103.37 29.98 -30.28
N GLU A 47 -103.86 28.78 -29.98
CA GLU A 47 -103.00 27.59 -29.86
C GLU A 47 -102.38 27.21 -31.21
N ALA A 48 -103.16 27.22 -32.30
CA ALA A 48 -102.66 26.96 -33.66
C ALA A 48 -101.66 28.02 -34.14
N THR A 49 -101.87 29.31 -33.82
CA THR A 49 -100.91 30.36 -34.19
C THR A 49 -99.63 30.30 -33.35
N MET A 50 -99.69 29.99 -32.06
CA MET A 50 -98.48 29.79 -31.25
C MET A 50 -97.63 28.62 -31.76
N ALA A 51 -98.25 27.49 -32.13
CA ALA A 51 -97.55 26.37 -32.76
C ALA A 51 -96.92 26.75 -34.11
N LEU A 52 -97.63 27.54 -34.93
CA LEU A 52 -97.14 28.02 -36.23
C LEU A 52 -95.97 28.99 -36.12
N TRP A 53 -95.91 29.84 -35.08
CA TRP A 53 -94.79 30.77 -34.92
C TRP A 53 -93.55 30.09 -34.35
N LYS A 54 -93.72 29.15 -33.40
CA LYS A 54 -92.60 28.35 -32.86
C LYS A 54 -91.84 27.61 -33.97
N SER A 55 -92.59 26.90 -34.81
CA SER A 55 -92.07 26.14 -35.97
C SER A 55 -91.55 27.01 -37.13
N ARG A 56 -91.73 28.34 -37.10
CA ARG A 56 -91.27 29.25 -38.16
C ARG A 56 -90.16 30.20 -37.74
N PHE A 57 -89.99 30.44 -36.43
CA PHE A 57 -88.96 31.33 -35.91
C PHE A 57 -88.08 30.64 -34.88
N ASP A 58 -88.64 30.11 -33.79
CA ASP A 58 -87.85 29.54 -32.68
C ASP A 58 -87.07 28.28 -33.09
N ASP A 59 -87.74 27.39 -33.84
CA ASP A 59 -87.22 26.11 -34.32
C ASP A 59 -86.59 26.21 -35.74
N HIS A 60 -86.24 27.40 -36.22
CA HIS A 60 -85.74 27.62 -37.60
C HIS A 60 -84.27 27.23 -37.77
N ASP A 61 -83.92 26.62 -38.92
CA ASP A 61 -82.55 26.18 -39.32
C ASP A 61 -81.49 27.30 -39.34
N LEU A 62 -81.88 28.56 -39.16
CA LEU A 62 -80.95 29.67 -38.95
C LEU A 62 -80.14 29.45 -37.66
N TRP A 63 -80.81 29.04 -36.59
CA TRP A 63 -80.17 29.02 -35.27
C TRP A 63 -79.19 27.87 -35.09
N THR A 64 -79.43 26.72 -35.73
CA THR A 64 -78.47 25.61 -35.76
C THR A 64 -77.20 25.97 -36.52
N VAL A 65 -77.31 26.79 -37.58
CA VAL A 65 -76.15 27.36 -38.29
C VAL A 65 -75.38 28.36 -37.41
N VAL A 66 -76.08 29.20 -36.64
CA VAL A 66 -75.46 30.17 -35.71
C VAL A 66 -74.78 29.49 -34.53
N GLU A 67 -75.42 28.49 -33.91
CA GLU A 67 -74.84 27.66 -32.84
C GLU A 67 -73.58 26.93 -33.33
N ARG A 68 -73.62 26.35 -34.54
CA ARG A 68 -72.47 25.71 -35.19
C ARG A 68 -71.32 26.70 -35.44
N ALA A 69 -71.62 27.88 -35.99
CA ALA A 69 -70.60 28.90 -36.23
C ALA A 69 -69.98 29.42 -34.92
N ARG A 70 -70.76 29.61 -33.84
CA ARG A 70 -70.22 29.95 -32.51
C ARG A 70 -69.30 28.86 -31.98
N ALA A 71 -69.61 27.57 -32.21
CA ALA A 71 -68.71 26.46 -31.85
C ALA A 71 -67.40 26.51 -32.66
N THR A 72 -67.46 26.56 -34.00
CA THR A 72 -66.25 26.66 -34.85
C THR A 72 -65.37 27.85 -34.46
N MET A 73 -65.97 29.01 -34.14
CA MET A 73 -65.24 30.20 -33.70
C MET A 73 -64.54 29.99 -32.35
N ASN A 74 -65.19 29.36 -31.38
CA ASN A 74 -64.62 29.10 -30.04
C ASN A 74 -63.50 28.05 -30.07
N ASP A 75 -63.58 27.07 -30.97
CA ASP A 75 -62.56 26.02 -31.13
C ASP A 75 -61.35 26.50 -31.97
N THR A 76 -61.47 27.64 -32.68
CA THR A 76 -60.38 28.21 -33.49
C THR A 76 -59.45 29.08 -32.63
N GLY A 77 -58.14 28.89 -32.79
CA GLY A 77 -57.12 29.60 -32.00
C GLY A 77 -57.09 31.11 -32.25
N LEU A 78 -56.80 31.88 -31.18
CA LEU A 78 -56.62 33.33 -31.24
C LEU A 78 -55.45 33.73 -32.15
N PRO A 79 -55.61 34.66 -33.10
CA PRO A 79 -54.55 35.07 -34.01
C PRO A 79 -53.55 36.06 -33.38
N ASP A 80 -52.28 35.94 -33.77
CA ASP A 80 -51.17 36.79 -33.27
C ASP A 80 -51.17 38.22 -33.85
N ALA A 81 -51.73 38.43 -35.05
CA ALA A 81 -51.79 39.73 -35.69
C ALA A 81 -53.00 40.56 -35.19
N GLN A 82 -52.78 41.85 -34.89
CA GLN A 82 -53.85 42.71 -34.36
C GLN A 82 -55.03 42.82 -35.32
N ALA A 83 -54.78 43.12 -36.60
CA ALA A 83 -55.83 43.27 -37.59
C ALA A 83 -56.51 41.94 -38.02
N GLU A 84 -56.08 40.80 -37.47
CA GLU A 84 -56.80 39.52 -37.54
C GLU A 84 -57.66 39.31 -36.28
N ARG A 85 -57.19 39.76 -35.09
CA ARG A 85 -58.04 39.84 -33.89
C ARG A 85 -59.21 40.80 -34.05
N ASP A 86 -58.96 41.98 -34.62
CA ASP A 86 -60.01 42.99 -34.87
C ASP A 86 -61.14 42.41 -35.76
N ALA A 87 -60.80 41.49 -36.68
CA ALA A 87 -61.75 40.79 -37.55
C ALA A 87 -62.47 39.62 -36.86
N LEU A 88 -61.78 38.88 -35.98
CA LEU A 88 -62.38 37.87 -35.09
C LEU A 88 -63.39 38.51 -34.13
N ASP A 89 -63.03 39.62 -33.49
CA ASP A 89 -63.89 40.37 -32.58
C ASP A 89 -65.15 40.88 -33.30
N TYR A 90 -65.02 41.35 -34.56
CA TYR A 90 -66.16 41.72 -35.39
C TYR A 90 -67.07 40.52 -35.71
N ALA A 91 -66.51 39.39 -36.18
CA ALA A 91 -67.27 38.17 -36.46
C ALA A 91 -68.02 37.66 -35.22
N GLY A 92 -67.38 37.67 -34.05
CA GLY A 92 -67.99 37.32 -32.77
C GLY A 92 -69.11 38.28 -32.35
N MET A 93 -68.94 39.59 -32.57
CA MET A 93 -69.99 40.59 -32.32
C MET A 93 -71.24 40.35 -33.17
N VAL A 94 -71.09 39.88 -34.41
CA VAL A 94 -72.23 39.61 -35.30
C VAL A 94 -72.95 38.30 -34.96
N LEU A 95 -72.22 37.26 -34.54
CA LEU A 95 -72.82 36.04 -33.96
C LEU A 95 -73.59 36.35 -32.66
N GLU A 96 -73.02 37.20 -31.80
CA GLU A 96 -73.67 37.66 -30.58
C GLU A 96 -74.91 38.53 -30.87
N LEU A 97 -74.87 39.35 -31.93
CA LEU A 97 -76.04 40.09 -32.40
C LEU A 97 -77.13 39.16 -32.95
N LEU A 98 -76.77 38.10 -33.68
CA LEU A 98 -77.72 37.08 -34.16
C LEU A 98 -78.43 36.36 -33.00
N GLU A 99 -77.70 35.96 -31.97
CA GLU A 99 -78.30 35.28 -30.81
C GLU A 99 -79.19 36.22 -29.98
N ARG A 100 -78.78 37.49 -29.81
CA ARG A 100 -79.66 38.53 -29.25
C ARG A 100 -80.91 38.74 -30.11
N ARG A 101 -80.77 38.71 -31.45
CA ARG A 101 -81.91 38.80 -32.37
C ARG A 101 -82.87 37.59 -32.26
N ARG A 102 -82.39 36.39 -31.95
CA ARG A 102 -83.25 35.23 -31.61
C ARG A 102 -84.10 35.50 -30.37
N ASN A 103 -83.48 36.02 -29.32
CA ASN A 103 -84.11 36.11 -27.99
C ASN A 103 -84.96 37.39 -27.79
N ASP A 104 -84.61 38.50 -28.43
CA ASP A 104 -85.24 39.81 -28.20
C ASP A 104 -86.22 40.29 -29.29
N THR A 105 -86.35 39.57 -30.40
CA THR A 105 -87.27 39.92 -31.51
C THR A 105 -88.60 39.18 -31.37
N ASP A 106 -89.73 39.84 -31.65
CA ASP A 106 -91.00 39.11 -31.81
C ASP A 106 -91.02 38.46 -33.21
N GLY A 107 -91.02 37.12 -33.27
CA GLY A 107 -91.04 36.37 -34.53
C GLY A 107 -92.22 36.69 -35.46
N ARG A 108 -93.29 37.32 -34.94
CA ARG A 108 -94.43 37.83 -35.74
C ARG A 108 -94.09 39.07 -36.55
N GLU A 109 -93.07 39.83 -36.15
CA GLU A 109 -92.55 41.02 -36.85
C GLU A 109 -91.59 40.64 -37.99
N ILE A 110 -91.25 39.35 -38.15
CA ILE A 110 -90.27 38.83 -39.11
C ILE A 110 -90.94 38.02 -40.22
N SER A 111 -90.64 38.36 -41.47
CA SER A 111 -91.14 37.60 -42.63
C SER A 111 -90.25 36.38 -42.95
N PRO A 112 -90.81 35.32 -43.58
CA PRO A 112 -90.02 34.16 -44.02
C PRO A 112 -88.90 34.51 -45.01
N ALA A 113 -89.08 35.57 -45.82
CA ALA A 113 -88.05 36.02 -46.75
C ALA A 113 -86.84 36.61 -46.02
N MET A 114 -87.05 37.30 -44.90
CA MET A 114 -85.97 37.86 -44.06
C MET A 114 -85.23 36.75 -43.32
N LEU A 115 -85.94 35.73 -42.82
CA LEU A 115 -85.31 34.54 -42.23
C LEU A 115 -84.47 33.77 -43.24
N ALA A 116 -85.00 33.51 -44.45
CA ALA A 116 -84.27 32.83 -45.51
C ALA A 116 -83.03 33.63 -45.97
N ALA A 117 -83.15 34.96 -46.12
CA ALA A 117 -82.01 35.81 -46.45
C ALA A 117 -80.92 35.77 -45.37
N THR A 118 -81.33 35.78 -44.09
CA THR A 118 -80.40 35.71 -42.94
C THR A 118 -79.77 34.32 -42.81
N GLN A 119 -80.53 33.25 -43.06
CA GLN A 119 -80.02 31.88 -43.09
C GLN A 119 -78.99 31.67 -44.20
N ASN A 120 -79.23 32.19 -45.41
CA ASN A 120 -78.29 32.10 -46.51
C ASN A 120 -76.98 32.82 -46.18
N ALA A 121 -77.04 34.07 -45.69
CA ALA A 121 -75.86 34.82 -45.27
C ALA A 121 -75.10 34.13 -44.11
N ALA A 122 -75.82 33.65 -43.09
CA ALA A 122 -75.23 32.92 -41.97
C ALA A 122 -74.59 31.58 -42.42
N THR A 123 -75.15 30.93 -43.44
CA THR A 123 -74.59 29.68 -44.01
C THR A 123 -73.32 29.96 -44.81
N ASN A 124 -73.29 31.05 -45.61
CA ASN A 124 -72.08 31.52 -46.30
C ASN A 124 -70.96 31.81 -45.27
N PHE A 125 -71.27 32.64 -44.27
CA PHE A 125 -70.35 33.00 -43.19
C PHE A 125 -69.84 31.75 -42.44
N ALA A 126 -70.72 30.84 -42.02
CA ALA A 126 -70.33 29.62 -41.33
C ALA A 126 -69.42 28.74 -42.20
N SER A 127 -69.73 28.56 -43.49
CA SER A 127 -68.90 27.78 -44.41
C SER A 127 -67.51 28.38 -44.63
N GLN A 128 -67.37 29.70 -44.57
CA GLN A 128 -66.09 30.39 -44.70
C GLN A 128 -65.32 30.41 -43.38
N LEU A 129 -66.02 30.44 -42.24
CA LEU A 129 -65.43 30.25 -40.91
C LEU A 129 -64.87 28.83 -40.73
N ASP A 130 -65.56 27.80 -41.23
CA ASP A 130 -65.02 26.43 -41.29
C ASP A 130 -63.71 26.37 -42.11
N ALA A 131 -63.59 27.21 -43.16
CA ALA A 131 -62.38 27.32 -43.97
C ALA A 131 -61.25 28.12 -43.29
N VAL A 132 -61.57 29.09 -42.43
CA VAL A 132 -60.59 29.74 -41.52
C VAL A 132 -60.08 28.75 -40.48
N ALA A 133 -60.96 27.96 -39.87
CA ALA A 133 -60.59 26.90 -38.91
C ALA A 133 -59.71 25.82 -39.57
N ALA A 134 -59.93 25.52 -40.85
CA ALA A 134 -59.07 24.65 -41.67
C ALA A 134 -57.78 25.33 -42.19
N GLY A 135 -57.49 26.58 -41.79
CA GLY A 135 -56.29 27.32 -42.18
C GLY A 135 -56.21 27.70 -43.67
N GLN A 136 -57.34 27.68 -44.39
CA GLN A 136 -57.41 28.00 -45.82
C GLN A 136 -57.73 29.49 -46.10
N TYR A 137 -58.25 30.20 -45.10
CA TYR A 137 -58.61 31.62 -45.15
C TYR A 137 -58.11 32.33 -43.88
N THR A 138 -57.95 33.65 -43.94
CA THR A 138 -57.70 34.50 -42.76
C THR A 138 -58.98 35.16 -42.24
N TRP A 139 -58.99 35.65 -41.00
CA TRP A 139 -60.14 36.35 -40.42
C TRP A 139 -60.49 37.62 -41.18
N GLN A 140 -59.51 38.33 -41.75
CA GLN A 140 -59.78 39.47 -42.63
C GLN A 140 -60.56 39.08 -43.89
N GLN A 141 -60.31 37.89 -44.44
CA GLN A 141 -61.03 37.38 -45.61
C GLN A 141 -62.44 36.87 -45.28
N LEU A 142 -62.75 36.68 -43.99
CA LEU A 142 -64.09 36.33 -43.51
C LEU A 142 -65.02 37.56 -43.42
N VAL A 143 -64.48 38.77 -43.24
CA VAL A 143 -65.24 40.02 -43.03
C VAL A 143 -66.35 40.27 -44.06
N PRO A 144 -66.16 40.08 -45.39
CA PRO A 144 -67.24 40.31 -46.36
C PRO A 144 -68.47 39.42 -46.14
N TYR A 145 -68.29 38.21 -45.61
CA TYR A 145 -69.37 37.29 -45.29
C TYR A 145 -70.06 37.64 -43.95
N VAL A 146 -69.32 38.27 -43.02
CA VAL A 146 -69.91 38.92 -41.83
C VAL A 146 -70.78 40.12 -42.25
N ASP A 147 -70.34 40.89 -43.24
CA ASP A 147 -71.09 42.03 -43.78
C ASP A 147 -72.37 41.59 -44.54
N GLU A 148 -72.37 40.43 -45.20
CA GLU A 148 -73.61 39.81 -45.74
C GLU A 148 -74.65 39.56 -44.63
N VAL A 149 -74.21 39.05 -43.46
CA VAL A 149 -75.09 38.80 -42.31
C VAL A 149 -75.65 40.11 -41.73
N ILE A 150 -74.80 41.13 -41.57
CA ILE A 150 -75.24 42.46 -41.14
C ILE A 150 -76.21 43.09 -42.14
N THR A 151 -75.97 42.92 -43.45
CA THR A 151 -76.86 43.41 -44.51
C THR A 151 -78.22 42.71 -44.48
N ALA A 152 -78.27 41.39 -44.24
CA ALA A 152 -79.52 40.65 -44.05
C ALA A 152 -80.26 41.07 -42.78
N LEU A 153 -79.55 41.25 -41.66
CA LEU A 153 -80.11 41.76 -40.40
C LEU A 153 -80.60 43.22 -40.50
N GLY A 154 -80.04 44.01 -41.42
CA GLY A 154 -80.52 45.37 -41.74
C GLY A 154 -81.94 45.39 -42.32
N GLN A 155 -82.46 44.26 -42.81
CA GLN A 155 -83.85 44.12 -43.25
C GLN A 155 -84.82 43.85 -42.08
N TRP A 156 -84.33 43.52 -40.88
CA TRP A 156 -85.16 43.23 -39.72
C TRP A 156 -85.60 44.53 -39.02
N PRO A 157 -86.86 44.64 -38.56
CA PRO A 157 -87.33 45.75 -37.73
C PRO A 157 -86.35 46.12 -36.61
N PRO A 158 -86.16 47.41 -36.30
CA PRO A 158 -85.21 47.84 -35.28
C PRO A 158 -85.62 47.32 -33.89
N LEU A 159 -84.65 46.86 -33.11
CA LEU A 159 -84.91 46.46 -31.72
C LEU A 159 -85.44 47.64 -30.91
N LYS A 160 -86.46 47.39 -30.09
CA LYS A 160 -87.11 48.40 -29.24
C LYS A 160 -86.08 48.93 -28.24
N LEU A 161 -85.80 50.25 -28.33
CA LEU A 161 -84.59 50.91 -27.81
C LEU A 161 -84.22 50.57 -26.35
N GLN A 162 -85.21 50.32 -25.49
CA GLN A 162 -85.01 49.93 -24.09
C GLN A 162 -84.19 48.64 -23.92
N ARG A 163 -84.34 47.64 -24.80
CA ARG A 163 -83.57 46.37 -24.74
C ARG A 163 -82.11 46.54 -25.16
N TYR A 164 -81.84 47.44 -26.10
CA TYR A 164 -80.48 47.73 -26.56
C TYR A 164 -79.61 48.33 -25.45
N MET A 165 -80.18 49.25 -24.64
CA MET A 165 -79.45 49.89 -23.55
C MET A 165 -79.05 48.90 -22.43
N SER A 166 -79.90 47.93 -22.09
CA SER A 166 -79.57 46.88 -21.10
C SER A 166 -78.48 45.91 -21.58
N GLY A 167 -78.40 45.64 -22.89
CA GLY A 167 -77.35 44.79 -23.46
C GLY A 167 -75.97 45.45 -23.44
N ILE A 168 -75.90 46.78 -23.51
CA ILE A 168 -74.65 47.54 -23.41
C ILE A 168 -74.18 47.61 -21.95
N SER A 169 -75.06 47.87 -20.99
CA SER A 169 -74.66 47.88 -19.56
C SER A 169 -74.13 46.52 -19.11
N ALA A 170 -74.82 45.42 -19.46
CA ALA A 170 -74.37 44.07 -19.10
C ALA A 170 -72.99 43.71 -19.69
N ALA A 171 -72.68 44.17 -20.91
CA ALA A 171 -71.37 43.99 -21.52
C ALA A 171 -70.29 44.84 -20.85
N ALA A 172 -70.61 46.08 -20.45
CA ALA A 172 -69.68 46.97 -19.75
C ALA A 172 -69.38 46.48 -18.32
N ASP A 173 -70.38 45.96 -17.60
CA ASP A 173 -70.21 45.34 -16.28
C ASP A 173 -69.38 44.04 -16.37
N SER A 174 -69.65 43.18 -17.36
CA SER A 174 -68.85 41.98 -17.62
C SER A 174 -67.38 42.32 -17.94
N PHE A 175 -67.13 43.31 -18.80
CA PHE A 175 -65.76 43.78 -19.10
C PHE A 175 -65.06 44.31 -17.84
N ARG A 176 -65.77 45.09 -17.01
CA ARG A 176 -65.25 45.59 -15.73
C ARG A 176 -64.86 44.44 -14.80
N ASP A 177 -65.70 43.44 -14.64
CA ASP A 177 -65.43 42.29 -13.77
C ASP A 177 -64.26 41.45 -14.31
N HIS A 178 -64.14 41.29 -15.63
CA HIS A 178 -62.97 40.65 -16.25
C HIS A 178 -61.67 41.45 -16.07
N VAL A 179 -61.72 42.78 -16.09
CA VAL A 179 -60.56 43.65 -15.80
C VAL A 179 -60.16 43.56 -14.32
N LEU A 180 -61.12 43.60 -13.38
CA LEU A 180 -60.84 43.41 -11.96
C LEU A 180 -60.22 42.03 -11.69
N ALA A 181 -60.82 40.96 -12.20
CA ALA A 181 -60.27 39.61 -12.10
C ALA A 181 -58.93 39.44 -12.83
N ALA A 182 -58.57 40.30 -13.79
CA ALA A 182 -57.23 40.34 -14.38
C ALA A 182 -56.22 41.04 -13.44
N VAL A 183 -56.60 42.16 -12.82
CA VAL A 183 -55.79 42.86 -11.82
C VAL A 183 -55.50 41.96 -10.61
N ASP A 184 -56.52 41.31 -10.05
CA ASP A 184 -56.37 40.38 -8.92
C ASP A 184 -55.38 39.23 -9.23
N ARG A 185 -55.42 38.72 -10.47
CA ARG A 185 -54.48 37.68 -10.94
C ARG A 185 -53.07 38.21 -11.18
N VAL A 186 -52.89 39.49 -11.48
CA VAL A 186 -51.57 40.13 -11.57
C VAL A 186 -51.01 40.38 -10.18
N ASP A 187 -51.82 40.88 -9.25
CA ASP A 187 -51.41 41.15 -7.86
C ASP A 187 -51.02 39.86 -7.11
N ALA A 188 -51.84 38.80 -7.23
CA ALA A 188 -51.52 37.48 -6.69
C ALA A 188 -50.22 36.89 -7.28
N ARG A 189 -49.92 37.17 -8.57
CA ARG A 189 -48.65 36.78 -9.20
C ARG A 189 -47.48 37.61 -8.68
N ALA A 190 -47.65 38.92 -8.51
CA ALA A 190 -46.64 39.81 -7.96
C ALA A 190 -46.28 39.42 -6.52
N GLY A 191 -47.28 39.16 -5.67
CA GLY A 191 -47.08 38.64 -4.31
C GLY A 191 -46.34 37.29 -4.29
N SER A 192 -46.73 36.34 -5.16
CA SER A 192 -46.02 35.05 -5.24
C SER A 192 -44.56 35.19 -5.72
N LEU A 193 -44.29 36.16 -6.60
CA LEU A 193 -42.94 36.45 -7.11
C LEU A 193 -42.06 37.14 -6.04
N ALA A 194 -42.65 37.99 -5.19
CA ALA A 194 -41.97 38.55 -4.03
C ALA A 194 -41.56 37.45 -3.05
N THR A 195 -42.46 36.54 -2.70
CA THR A 195 -42.16 35.42 -1.79
C THR A 195 -41.10 34.46 -2.35
N THR A 196 -41.06 34.21 -3.67
CA THR A 196 -39.98 33.39 -4.26
C THR A 196 -38.65 34.14 -4.32
N LEU A 197 -38.64 35.47 -4.43
CA LEU A 197 -37.44 36.29 -4.39
C LEU A 197 -36.84 36.34 -2.96
N GLU A 198 -37.66 36.59 -1.94
CA GLU A 198 -37.25 36.50 -0.52
C GLU A 198 -36.67 35.10 -0.18
N ALA A 199 -37.30 34.03 -0.69
CA ALA A 199 -36.81 32.67 -0.50
C ALA A 199 -35.51 32.35 -1.26
N LEU A 200 -35.23 33.05 -2.37
CA LEU A 200 -33.97 32.95 -3.10
C LEU A 200 -32.85 33.73 -2.39
N GLU A 201 -33.12 34.93 -1.89
CA GLU A 201 -32.16 35.72 -1.11
C GLU A 201 -31.77 35.01 0.19
N ALA A 202 -32.73 34.41 0.89
CA ALA A 202 -32.47 33.60 2.08
C ALA A 202 -31.56 32.39 1.77
N ARG A 203 -31.84 31.67 0.67
CA ARG A 203 -30.99 30.55 0.21
C ARG A 203 -29.61 30.99 -0.25
N GLN A 204 -29.49 32.17 -0.86
CA GLN A 204 -28.20 32.73 -1.22
C GLN A 204 -27.36 33.03 0.03
N SER A 205 -27.94 33.68 1.04
CA SER A 205 -27.26 33.96 2.30
C SER A 205 -26.85 32.68 3.06
N GLU A 206 -27.68 31.63 3.01
CA GLU A 206 -27.34 30.30 3.55
C GLU A 206 -26.16 29.67 2.79
N LEU A 207 -26.20 29.72 1.46
CA LEU A 207 -25.16 29.15 0.60
C LEU A 207 -23.82 29.88 0.79
N ASP A 208 -23.79 31.21 0.76
CA ASP A 208 -22.59 32.02 0.98
C ASP A 208 -21.99 31.75 2.38
N SER A 209 -22.83 31.61 3.41
CA SER A 209 -22.38 31.20 4.75
C SER A 209 -21.75 29.81 4.74
N SER A 210 -22.37 28.83 4.06
CA SER A 210 -21.85 27.46 3.97
C SER A 210 -20.50 27.38 3.22
N VAL A 211 -20.35 28.16 2.15
CA VAL A 211 -19.12 28.24 1.36
C VAL A 211 -18.00 28.94 2.14
N SER A 212 -18.33 29.96 2.94
CA SER A 212 -17.35 30.63 3.80
C SER A 212 -16.86 29.69 4.92
N LEU A 213 -17.77 28.96 5.56
CA LEU A 213 -17.43 27.96 6.58
C LEU A 213 -16.55 26.84 6.02
N GLU A 214 -16.89 26.27 4.87
CA GLU A 214 -16.10 25.17 4.30
C GLU A 214 -14.73 25.64 3.79
N ARG A 215 -14.63 26.87 3.25
CA ARG A 215 -13.33 27.50 2.95
C ARG A 215 -12.47 27.68 4.20
N GLN A 216 -13.04 28.09 5.33
CA GLN A 216 -12.33 28.19 6.59
C GLN A 216 -11.82 26.81 7.04
N ARG A 217 -12.68 25.78 7.05
CA ARG A 217 -12.33 24.41 7.44
C ARG A 217 -11.25 23.80 6.54
N ILE A 218 -11.30 24.03 5.23
CA ILE A 218 -10.26 23.61 4.29
C ILE A 218 -8.94 24.32 4.58
N THR A 219 -8.97 25.63 4.86
CA THR A 219 -7.76 26.42 5.17
C THR A 219 -7.11 25.95 6.49
N GLU A 220 -7.92 25.69 7.51
CA GLU A 220 -7.49 25.19 8.82
C GLU A 220 -6.95 23.76 8.73
N ALA A 221 -7.59 22.88 7.94
CA ALA A 221 -7.11 21.53 7.67
C ALA A 221 -5.78 21.52 6.89
N ILE A 222 -5.60 22.41 5.90
CA ILE A 222 -4.33 22.58 5.17
C ILE A 222 -3.24 23.08 6.12
N ALA A 223 -3.51 24.12 6.91
CA ALA A 223 -2.54 24.66 7.87
C ALA A 223 -2.10 23.61 8.90
N THR A 224 -3.04 22.83 9.43
CA THR A 224 -2.78 21.71 10.35
C THR A 224 -1.95 20.63 9.67
N PHE A 225 -2.36 20.17 8.48
CA PHE A 225 -1.65 19.13 7.73
C PHE A 225 -0.21 19.54 7.38
N THR A 226 -0.01 20.80 6.97
CA THR A 226 1.34 21.32 6.70
C THR A 226 2.17 21.41 7.97
N SER A 227 1.67 21.97 9.08
CA SER A 227 2.45 22.10 10.33
C SER A 227 2.83 20.73 10.91
N THR A 228 1.85 19.84 11.08
CA THR A 228 2.08 18.49 11.62
C THR A 228 2.89 17.61 10.67
N GLY A 229 2.76 17.81 9.34
CA GLY A 229 3.60 17.15 8.35
C GLY A 229 5.07 17.59 8.45
N ASP A 230 5.32 18.90 8.51
CA ASP A 230 6.65 19.48 8.70
C ASP A 230 7.32 19.02 10.01
N GLU A 231 6.56 19.00 11.11
CA GLU A 231 7.01 18.54 12.42
C GLU A 231 7.32 17.04 12.43
N ALA A 232 6.44 16.20 11.89
CA ALA A 232 6.63 14.76 11.81
C ALA A 232 7.81 14.38 10.90
N VAL A 233 8.01 15.10 9.77
CA VAL A 233 9.16 14.87 8.88
C VAL A 233 10.47 15.29 9.53
N ARG A 234 10.50 16.41 10.28
CA ARG A 234 11.69 16.81 11.07
C ARG A 234 12.01 15.76 12.13
N GLN A 235 11.06 15.44 13.01
CA GLN A 235 11.24 14.44 14.06
C GLN A 235 11.71 13.09 13.49
N TRP A 236 11.09 12.60 12.42
CA TRP A 236 11.48 11.34 11.78
C TRP A 236 12.89 11.38 11.19
N THR A 237 13.32 12.53 10.66
CA THR A 237 14.67 12.74 10.13
C THR A 237 15.70 12.77 11.26
N ASP A 238 15.44 13.56 12.31
CA ASP A 238 16.31 13.68 13.47
C ASP A 238 16.48 12.32 14.18
N GLU A 239 15.38 11.59 14.40
CA GLU A 239 15.38 10.22 14.95
C GLU A 239 16.18 9.25 14.08
N HIS A 240 16.15 9.39 12.74
CA HIS A 240 16.93 8.54 11.85
C HIS A 240 18.41 8.93 11.82
N GLU A 241 18.76 10.21 11.88
CA GLU A 241 20.16 10.63 11.93
C GLU A 241 20.83 10.18 13.23
N ASP A 242 20.18 10.38 14.39
CA ASP A 242 20.67 9.86 15.67
C ASP A 242 20.71 8.33 15.70
N ALA A 243 19.71 7.63 15.15
CA ALA A 243 19.71 6.16 15.10
C ALA A 243 20.77 5.58 14.13
N ILE A 244 21.10 6.27 13.04
CA ILE A 244 22.19 5.90 12.14
C ILE A 244 23.53 6.15 12.83
N LYS A 245 23.71 7.32 13.45
CA LYS A 245 24.93 7.70 14.17
C LYS A 245 25.23 6.75 15.33
N ALA A 246 24.25 6.50 16.20
CA ALA A 246 24.42 5.57 17.32
C ALA A 246 24.73 4.12 16.86
N ARG A 247 24.27 3.71 15.68
CA ARG A 247 24.67 2.43 15.08
C ARG A 247 26.10 2.47 14.55
N THR A 248 26.52 3.55 13.87
CA THR A 248 27.90 3.72 13.40
C THR A 248 28.88 3.72 14.57
N ASP A 249 28.63 4.52 15.60
CA ASP A 249 29.46 4.60 16.82
C ASP A 249 29.59 3.22 17.49
N ALA A 250 28.50 2.43 17.53
CA ALA A 250 28.51 1.06 18.05
C ALA A 250 29.25 0.05 17.16
N TRP A 251 29.17 0.19 15.83
CA TRP A 251 29.94 -0.64 14.89
C TRP A 251 31.44 -0.35 14.96
N ASP A 252 31.85 0.91 15.05
CA ASP A 252 33.26 1.29 15.18
C ASP A 252 33.83 0.82 16.53
N ALA A 253 33.08 0.96 17.63
CA ALA A 253 33.47 0.41 18.93
C ALA A 253 33.61 -1.13 18.92
N ALA A 254 32.68 -1.83 18.26
CA ALA A 254 32.76 -3.29 18.10
C ALA A 254 33.93 -3.73 17.21
N LEU A 255 34.22 -2.99 16.14
CA LEU A 255 35.36 -3.24 15.24
C LEU A 255 36.69 -3.04 15.97
N GLU A 256 36.81 -2.03 16.82
CA GLU A 256 38.03 -1.78 17.60
C GLU A 256 38.22 -2.81 18.72
N SER A 257 37.14 -3.26 19.39
CA SER A 257 37.21 -4.41 20.31
C SER A 257 37.69 -5.68 19.59
N ALA A 258 37.12 -5.98 18.43
CA ALA A 258 37.51 -7.15 17.63
C ALA A 258 38.97 -7.09 17.13
N ARG A 259 39.50 -5.90 16.85
CA ARG A 259 40.94 -5.69 16.56
C ARG A 259 41.80 -5.96 17.79
N GLY A 260 41.47 -5.36 18.92
CA GLY A 260 42.20 -5.57 20.19
C GLY A 260 42.21 -7.03 20.62
N GLU A 261 41.09 -7.74 20.48
CA GLU A 261 41.00 -9.18 20.68
C GLU A 261 41.91 -9.94 19.70
N ALA A 262 41.83 -9.66 18.40
CA ALA A 262 42.66 -10.31 17.38
C ALA A 262 44.17 -10.11 17.61
N ASP A 263 44.61 -8.92 18.01
CA ASP A 263 46.01 -8.63 18.33
C ASP A 263 46.45 -9.29 19.65
N SER A 264 45.56 -9.39 20.65
CA SER A 264 45.82 -10.20 21.84
C SER A 264 45.98 -11.69 21.51
N HIS A 265 45.22 -12.20 20.53
CA HIS A 265 45.33 -13.56 20.05
C HIS A 265 46.63 -13.79 19.24
N ARG A 266 47.07 -12.83 18.43
CA ARG A 266 48.38 -12.86 17.75
C ARG A 266 49.53 -12.91 18.77
N ALA A 267 49.57 -11.96 19.71
CA ALA A 267 50.61 -11.92 20.74
C ALA A 267 50.69 -13.21 21.58
N ARG A 268 49.55 -13.88 21.82
CA ARG A 268 49.51 -15.20 22.45
C ARG A 268 50.02 -16.33 21.54
N MET A 269 49.73 -16.29 20.24
CA MET A 269 50.30 -17.24 19.27
C MET A 269 51.83 -17.09 19.18
N ASP A 270 52.34 -15.87 19.12
CA ASP A 270 53.78 -15.59 19.08
C ASP A 270 54.51 -16.09 20.34
N ASP A 271 53.90 -15.86 21.53
CA ASP A 271 54.38 -16.41 22.81
C ASP A 271 54.35 -17.95 22.85
N TYR A 272 53.28 -18.59 22.35
CA TYR A 272 53.23 -20.04 22.23
C TYR A 272 54.25 -20.59 21.22
N GLU A 273 54.52 -19.88 20.12
CA GLU A 273 55.55 -20.28 19.16
C GLU A 273 56.95 -20.18 19.79
N ALA A 274 57.26 -19.07 20.45
CA ALA A 274 58.53 -18.87 21.15
C ALA A 274 58.76 -19.89 22.28
N LYS A 275 57.70 -20.25 23.02
CA LYS A 275 57.73 -21.34 24.01
C LYS A 275 57.93 -22.71 23.36
N SER A 276 57.23 -23.00 22.28
CA SER A 276 57.37 -24.27 21.53
C SER A 276 58.78 -24.42 20.95
N ARG A 277 59.36 -23.35 20.43
CA ARG A 277 60.74 -23.30 19.91
C ARG A 277 61.76 -23.62 21.01
N LYS A 278 61.61 -23.02 22.20
CA LYS A 278 62.47 -23.30 23.37
C LYS A 278 62.34 -24.74 23.89
N VAL A 279 61.12 -25.30 23.89
CA VAL A 279 60.91 -26.72 24.24
C VAL A 279 61.56 -27.64 23.20
N LEU A 280 61.44 -27.32 21.90
CA LEU A 280 62.05 -28.10 20.84
C LEU A 280 63.60 -28.07 20.89
N GLU A 281 64.20 -26.92 21.18
CA GLU A 281 65.65 -26.78 21.37
C GLU A 281 66.13 -27.60 22.58
N ALA A 282 65.48 -27.45 23.75
CA ALA A 282 65.84 -28.18 24.96
C ALA A 282 65.67 -29.71 24.82
N VAL A 283 64.58 -30.16 24.19
CA VAL A 283 64.33 -31.59 23.92
C VAL A 283 65.32 -32.13 22.88
N GLY A 284 65.65 -31.36 21.83
CA GLY A 284 66.62 -31.75 20.81
C GLY A 284 68.01 -32.01 21.40
N VAL A 285 68.56 -31.04 22.13
CA VAL A 285 69.87 -31.17 22.79
C VAL A 285 69.88 -32.32 23.80
N ASN A 286 68.87 -32.41 24.66
CA ASN A 286 68.82 -33.44 25.70
C ASN A 286 68.62 -34.86 25.14
N SER A 287 67.81 -35.04 24.09
CA SER A 287 67.61 -36.35 23.47
C SER A 287 68.91 -36.88 22.86
N THR A 288 69.59 -36.07 22.04
CA THR A 288 70.86 -36.47 21.41
C THR A 288 71.94 -36.79 22.46
N ALA A 289 72.04 -35.99 23.53
CA ALA A 289 72.97 -36.27 24.63
C ALA A 289 72.60 -37.53 25.45
N THR A 290 71.33 -37.93 25.48
CA THR A 290 70.87 -39.15 26.17
C THR A 290 71.21 -40.40 25.36
N ASP A 291 70.98 -40.37 24.04
CA ASP A 291 71.20 -41.54 23.16
C ASP A 291 72.68 -41.92 23.02
N PHE A 292 73.60 -40.94 22.98
CA PHE A 292 75.04 -41.25 23.07
C PHE A 292 75.44 -41.82 24.43
N GLY A 293 74.70 -41.52 25.50
CA GLY A 293 74.92 -42.03 26.85
C GLY A 293 74.53 -43.48 27.04
N SER A 294 73.34 -43.87 26.57
CA SER A 294 72.89 -45.27 26.59
C SER A 294 73.82 -46.14 25.74
N TYR A 295 74.12 -45.71 24.51
CA TYR A 295 75.05 -46.42 23.63
C TYR A 295 76.44 -46.59 24.26
N ALA A 296 77.01 -45.54 24.87
CA ALA A 296 78.30 -45.64 25.57
C ALA A 296 78.26 -46.65 26.73
N ASN A 297 77.19 -46.63 27.53
CA ASN A 297 77.02 -47.52 28.68
C ASN A 297 76.93 -49.00 28.26
N ASP A 298 76.17 -49.29 27.22
CA ASP A 298 75.99 -50.67 26.72
C ASP A 298 77.30 -51.24 26.14
N GLN A 299 78.09 -50.42 25.43
CA GLN A 299 79.43 -50.83 24.98
C GLN A 299 80.39 -51.06 26.16
N GLY A 300 80.28 -50.29 27.25
CA GLY A 300 81.02 -50.53 28.49
C GLY A 300 80.65 -51.86 29.17
N HIS A 301 79.36 -52.22 29.18
CA HIS A 301 78.90 -53.53 29.66
C HIS A 301 79.39 -54.68 28.78
N ALA A 302 79.33 -54.54 27.45
CA ALA A 302 79.87 -55.52 26.50
C ALA A 302 81.38 -55.72 26.72
N ALA A 303 82.15 -54.63 26.77
CA ALA A 303 83.59 -54.66 27.03
C ALA A 303 83.96 -55.36 28.34
N ASN A 304 83.23 -55.09 29.43
CA ASN A 304 83.49 -55.70 30.73
C ASN A 304 83.09 -57.19 30.76
N THR A 305 82.11 -57.59 29.95
CA THR A 305 81.72 -58.99 29.76
C THR A 305 82.79 -59.76 28.99
N TRP A 306 83.27 -59.23 27.86
CA TRP A 306 84.42 -59.80 27.14
C TRP A 306 85.68 -59.90 28.02
N ARG A 307 85.94 -58.91 28.88
CA ARG A 307 87.05 -58.99 29.86
C ARG A 307 86.88 -60.13 30.85
N ARG A 308 85.65 -60.39 31.33
CA ARG A 308 85.35 -61.54 32.20
C ARG A 308 85.55 -62.87 31.47
N VAL A 309 85.11 -62.97 30.21
CA VAL A 309 85.33 -64.16 29.35
C VAL A 309 86.82 -64.40 29.11
N ALA A 310 87.60 -63.37 28.74
CA ALA A 310 89.04 -63.50 28.59
C ALA A 310 89.71 -63.97 29.90
N ALA A 311 89.33 -63.37 31.03
CA ALA A 311 89.87 -63.75 32.34
C ALA A 311 89.53 -65.19 32.75
N THR A 312 88.30 -65.67 32.54
CA THR A 312 87.95 -67.08 32.82
C THR A 312 88.65 -68.03 31.86
N VAL A 313 88.80 -67.70 30.58
CA VAL A 313 89.57 -68.50 29.61
C VAL A 313 91.04 -68.62 30.03
N PHE A 314 91.69 -67.54 30.45
CA PHE A 314 93.08 -67.59 30.95
C PHE A 314 93.21 -68.36 32.29
N VAL A 315 92.25 -68.23 33.20
CA VAL A 315 92.23 -69.02 34.46
C VAL A 315 92.04 -70.51 34.16
N ILE A 316 91.12 -70.88 33.25
CA ILE A 316 90.92 -72.27 32.81
C ILE A 316 92.19 -72.81 32.15
N ALA A 317 92.85 -72.04 31.29
CA ALA A 317 94.13 -72.44 30.67
C ALA A 317 95.22 -72.72 31.72
N GLY A 318 95.38 -71.82 32.71
CA GLY A 318 96.35 -71.98 33.79
C GLY A 318 96.06 -73.18 34.69
N VAL A 319 94.79 -73.37 35.09
CA VAL A 319 94.37 -74.52 35.91
C VAL A 319 94.53 -75.83 35.13
N TRP A 320 94.15 -75.87 33.85
CA TRP A 320 94.35 -77.03 32.98
C TRP A 320 95.84 -77.39 32.86
N PHE A 321 96.70 -76.40 32.61
CA PHE A 321 98.14 -76.60 32.53
C PHE A 321 98.70 -77.23 33.83
N ILE A 322 98.35 -76.65 35.00
CA ILE A 322 98.77 -77.14 36.31
C ILE A 322 98.25 -78.57 36.57
N VAL A 323 96.97 -78.84 36.33
CA VAL A 323 96.36 -80.18 36.55
C VAL A 323 96.97 -81.22 35.60
N SER A 324 97.21 -80.87 34.34
CA SER A 324 97.87 -81.77 33.37
C SER A 324 99.32 -82.11 33.74
N SER A 325 99.96 -81.31 34.61
CA SER A 325 101.31 -81.54 35.11
C SER A 325 101.37 -82.43 36.36
N LEU A 326 100.23 -82.88 36.91
CA LEU A 326 100.19 -83.80 38.04
C LEU A 326 100.44 -85.25 37.60
N PRO A 327 101.13 -86.07 38.42
CA PRO A 327 101.54 -87.43 38.04
C PRO A 327 100.38 -88.43 37.87
N TRP A 328 99.16 -88.05 38.24
CA TRP A 328 97.94 -88.82 37.96
C TRP A 328 97.45 -88.71 36.50
N PHE A 329 98.02 -87.79 35.70
CA PHE A 329 97.72 -87.62 34.27
C PHE A 329 98.93 -87.97 33.38
N THR A 330 99.84 -88.83 33.86
CA THR A 330 101.07 -89.23 33.16
C THR A 330 101.24 -90.75 33.12
N ASP A 331 100.30 -91.44 32.45
CA ASP A 331 100.40 -92.88 32.17
C ASP A 331 101.49 -93.16 31.11
N GLY A 332 102.73 -93.38 31.57
CA GLY A 332 103.82 -94.04 30.84
C GLY A 332 104.38 -93.36 29.57
N ALA A 333 103.74 -92.31 29.04
CA ALA A 333 104.13 -91.65 27.80
C ALA A 333 105.44 -90.85 27.93
N GLU A 334 106.23 -90.79 26.85
CA GLU A 334 107.47 -90.02 26.83
C GLU A 334 107.23 -88.53 27.18
N LEU A 335 108.08 -88.00 28.06
CA LEU A 335 107.94 -86.67 28.67
C LEU A 335 107.96 -85.52 27.65
N TRP A 336 108.55 -85.72 26.46
CA TRP A 336 108.69 -84.67 25.45
C TRP A 336 107.44 -84.54 24.55
N GLN A 337 106.87 -85.65 24.05
CA GLN A 337 105.68 -85.62 23.18
C GLN A 337 104.46 -85.08 23.92
N SER A 338 104.25 -85.57 25.16
CA SER A 338 103.18 -85.11 26.04
C SER A 338 103.27 -83.60 26.34
N SER A 339 104.48 -83.06 26.51
CA SER A 339 104.72 -81.63 26.71
C SER A 339 104.38 -80.79 25.48
N VAL A 340 104.74 -81.23 24.26
CA VAL A 340 104.43 -80.49 23.02
C VAL A 340 102.93 -80.44 22.75
N ALA A 341 102.21 -81.55 22.96
CA ALA A 341 100.75 -81.56 22.83
C ALA A 341 100.06 -80.62 23.83
N ARG A 342 100.52 -80.59 25.09
CA ARG A 342 100.03 -79.68 26.15
C ARG A 342 100.28 -78.21 25.80
N LEU A 343 101.46 -77.88 25.26
CA LEU A 343 101.76 -76.52 24.77
C LEU A 343 100.84 -76.11 23.62
N GLY A 344 100.56 -77.01 22.66
CA GLY A 344 99.64 -76.74 21.55
C GLY A 344 98.21 -76.40 22.02
N VAL A 345 97.66 -77.20 22.94
CA VAL A 345 96.33 -76.93 23.53
C VAL A 345 96.34 -75.62 24.33
N THR A 346 97.36 -75.40 25.16
CA THR A 346 97.45 -74.18 25.99
C THR A 346 97.60 -72.92 25.13
N ALA A 347 98.36 -72.98 24.03
CA ALA A 347 98.48 -71.89 23.06
C ALA A 347 97.17 -71.61 22.32
N ALA A 348 96.40 -72.64 21.95
CA ALA A 348 95.09 -72.45 21.33
C ALA A 348 94.10 -71.74 22.28
N VAL A 349 94.04 -72.15 23.55
CA VAL A 349 93.18 -71.50 24.56
C VAL A 349 93.66 -70.07 24.86
N ALA A 350 94.98 -69.84 24.93
CA ALA A 350 95.55 -68.50 25.07
C ALA A 350 95.22 -67.59 23.87
N GLY A 351 95.16 -68.14 22.65
CA GLY A 351 94.72 -67.43 21.44
C GLY A 351 93.27 -66.95 21.54
N VAL A 352 92.35 -67.80 22.03
CA VAL A 352 90.95 -67.41 22.29
C VAL A 352 90.86 -66.33 23.38
N GLY A 353 91.64 -66.45 24.45
CA GLY A 353 91.75 -65.43 25.50
C GLY A 353 92.27 -64.09 24.98
N ALA A 354 93.28 -64.12 24.09
CA ALA A 354 93.84 -62.93 23.44
C ALA A 354 92.85 -62.27 22.48
N TYR A 355 92.07 -63.05 21.72
CA TYR A 355 91.00 -62.53 20.86
C TYR A 355 89.92 -61.81 21.69
N ALA A 356 89.41 -62.45 22.75
CA ALA A 356 88.43 -61.84 23.66
C ALA A 356 88.98 -60.58 24.37
N ALA A 357 90.28 -60.51 24.63
CA ALA A 357 90.94 -59.32 25.15
C ALA A 357 91.05 -58.19 24.09
N ARG A 358 91.35 -58.52 22.82
CA ARG A 358 91.36 -57.55 21.71
C ARG A 358 89.96 -56.98 21.49
N GLU A 359 88.92 -57.82 21.47
CA GLU A 359 87.51 -57.43 21.36
C GLU A 359 87.07 -56.51 22.52
N SER A 360 87.40 -56.88 23.77
CA SER A 360 87.18 -56.04 24.96
C SER A 360 87.86 -54.67 24.83
N SER A 361 89.04 -54.60 24.22
CA SER A 361 89.75 -53.33 23.99
C SER A 361 89.08 -52.47 22.90
N GLN A 362 88.46 -53.09 21.89
CA GLN A 362 87.76 -52.40 20.82
C GLN A 362 86.43 -51.80 21.30
N HIS A 363 85.61 -52.57 22.02
CA HIS A 363 84.42 -52.03 22.70
C HIS A 363 84.76 -50.87 23.65
N ARG A 364 85.92 -50.90 24.34
CA ARG A 364 86.41 -49.77 25.17
C ARG A 364 86.81 -48.53 24.36
N ARG A 365 87.23 -48.66 23.10
CA ARG A 365 87.48 -47.51 22.23
C ARG A 365 86.14 -46.83 21.89
N HIS A 366 85.15 -47.61 21.48
CA HIS A 366 83.81 -47.10 21.15
C HIS A 366 83.06 -46.55 22.38
N GLU A 367 83.14 -47.19 23.54
CA GLU A 367 82.66 -46.67 24.84
C GLU A 367 83.23 -45.27 25.11
N ARG A 368 84.55 -45.11 25.02
CA ARG A 368 85.24 -43.83 25.28
C ARG A 368 84.87 -42.77 24.26
N GLN A 369 84.83 -43.11 22.97
CA GLN A 369 84.43 -42.19 21.90
C GLN A 369 83.00 -41.68 22.12
N ALA A 370 82.03 -42.59 22.31
CA ALA A 370 80.64 -42.22 22.55
C ALA A 370 80.47 -41.41 23.84
N LYS A 371 81.16 -41.79 24.93
CA LYS A 371 81.13 -41.04 26.20
C LYS A 371 81.82 -39.68 26.12
N GLN A 372 82.86 -39.54 25.29
CA GLN A 372 83.50 -38.25 25.02
C GLN A 372 82.59 -37.34 24.19
N VAL A 373 81.92 -37.89 23.16
CA VAL A 373 80.90 -37.16 22.40
C VAL A 373 79.74 -36.74 23.30
N GLN A 374 79.23 -37.63 24.16
CA GLN A 374 78.23 -37.28 25.17
C GLN A 374 78.72 -36.14 26.07
N LEU A 375 79.89 -36.28 26.69
CA LEU A 375 80.44 -35.26 27.60
C LEU A 375 80.64 -33.92 26.90
N VAL A 376 81.10 -33.90 25.63
CA VAL A 376 81.21 -32.68 24.84
C VAL A 376 79.83 -32.08 24.57
N LEU A 377 78.85 -32.85 24.10
CA LEU A 377 77.50 -32.34 23.82
C LEU A 377 76.81 -31.79 25.10
N THR A 378 76.93 -32.50 26.23
CA THR A 378 76.34 -32.07 27.51
C THR A 378 77.07 -30.89 28.15
N ALA A 379 78.39 -30.76 27.96
CA ALA A 379 79.17 -29.65 28.53
C ALA A 379 79.23 -28.41 27.63
N LEU A 380 79.10 -28.56 26.30
CA LEU A 380 79.13 -27.45 25.35
C LEU A 380 78.01 -26.44 25.63
N GLU A 381 76.80 -26.92 25.88
CA GLU A 381 75.63 -26.06 26.07
C GLU A 381 75.79 -25.11 27.29
N PRO A 382 76.20 -25.56 28.49
CA PRO A 382 76.61 -24.68 29.59
C PRO A 382 77.74 -23.69 29.26
N PHE A 383 78.71 -24.07 28.42
CA PHE A 383 79.85 -23.20 28.09
C PHE A 383 79.52 -22.11 27.06
N ILE A 384 78.62 -22.36 26.10
CA ILE A 384 78.24 -21.37 25.08
C ILE A 384 77.10 -20.42 25.53
N ALA A 385 76.35 -20.77 26.57
CA ALA A 385 75.14 -20.05 27.00
C ALA A 385 75.31 -18.54 27.30
N ASN A 386 76.53 -18.07 27.57
CA ASN A 386 76.83 -16.66 27.84
C ASN A 386 77.43 -15.88 26.63
N LEU A 387 77.51 -16.51 25.44
CA LEU A 387 78.03 -15.88 24.22
C LEU A 387 76.91 -15.27 23.35
N PRO A 388 77.22 -14.34 22.43
CA PRO A 388 76.26 -13.86 21.42
C PRO A 388 75.79 -15.00 20.50
N GLU A 389 74.51 -15.01 20.12
CA GLU A 389 73.89 -16.09 19.30
C GLU A 389 74.65 -16.40 18.00
N ARG A 390 75.23 -15.38 17.35
CA ARG A 390 76.08 -15.53 16.15
C ARG A 390 77.27 -16.44 16.41
N ASP A 391 77.93 -16.27 17.54
CA ASP A 391 79.16 -16.99 17.90
C ASP A 391 78.81 -18.37 18.47
N GLN A 392 77.71 -18.49 19.23
CA GLN A 392 77.14 -19.79 19.62
C GLN A 392 76.89 -20.68 18.41
N ASN A 393 76.24 -20.15 17.37
CA ASN A 393 75.89 -20.92 16.17
C ASN A 393 77.12 -21.31 15.32
N ALA A 394 78.16 -20.47 15.28
CA ALA A 394 79.44 -20.83 14.68
C ALA A 394 80.10 -22.00 15.44
N ILE A 395 80.20 -21.90 16.77
CA ILE A 395 80.80 -22.93 17.63
C ILE A 395 80.01 -24.25 17.57
N ARG A 396 78.67 -24.20 17.58
CA ARG A 396 77.79 -25.37 17.37
C ARG A 396 78.07 -26.04 16.01
N SER A 397 78.25 -25.27 14.94
CA SER A 397 78.55 -25.80 13.60
C SER A 397 79.93 -26.46 13.51
N GLU A 398 80.97 -25.81 14.03
CA GLU A 398 82.34 -26.38 14.05
C GLU A 398 82.42 -27.64 14.94
N SER A 399 81.75 -27.63 16.09
CA SER A 399 81.68 -28.79 17.00
C SER A 399 80.99 -29.98 16.36
N ALA A 400 79.84 -29.76 15.70
CA ALA A 400 79.15 -30.81 14.96
C ALA A 400 80.03 -31.39 13.84
N ARG A 401 80.70 -30.53 13.06
CA ARG A 401 81.61 -30.97 12.00
C ARG A 401 82.78 -31.79 12.54
N ALA A 402 83.37 -31.40 13.67
CA ALA A 402 84.45 -32.16 14.31
C ALA A 402 84.00 -33.56 14.73
N ILE A 403 82.82 -33.68 15.37
CA ILE A 403 82.25 -34.96 15.81
C ILE A 403 81.99 -35.90 14.63
N PHE A 404 81.38 -35.42 13.55
CA PHE A 404 81.09 -36.26 12.37
C PHE A 404 82.36 -36.69 11.61
N VAL A 405 83.39 -35.85 11.51
CA VAL A 405 84.67 -36.23 10.86
C VAL A 405 85.39 -37.32 11.65
N LEU A 406 85.44 -37.22 12.98
CA LEU A 406 86.03 -38.24 13.88
C LEU A 406 85.39 -39.64 13.71
N GLN A 407 84.09 -39.68 13.39
CA GLN A 407 83.38 -40.94 13.13
C GLN A 407 83.78 -41.57 11.79
N SER A 408 84.09 -40.74 10.78
CA SER A 408 84.48 -41.22 9.44
C SER A 408 85.87 -41.87 9.41
N GLU A 409 86.85 -41.31 10.12
CA GLU A 409 88.21 -41.86 10.17
C GLU A 409 88.27 -43.19 10.96
N THR A 410 87.46 -43.32 12.02
CA THR A 410 87.41 -44.53 12.87
C THR A 410 86.94 -45.78 12.10
N SER A 411 86.22 -45.63 10.99
CA SER A 411 85.69 -46.76 10.20
C SER A 411 86.64 -47.22 9.08
N ALA A 412 87.75 -46.50 8.84
CA ALA A 412 88.56 -46.63 7.63
C ALA A 412 89.88 -47.41 7.80
N ASP A 413 90.43 -47.53 9.00
CA ASP A 413 91.74 -48.15 9.23
C ASP A 413 91.69 -49.32 10.23
N GLY A 414 92.12 -50.49 9.76
CA GLY A 414 92.21 -51.72 10.53
C GLY A 414 93.66 -52.16 10.68
N ASP A 415 94.17 -52.05 11.91
CA ASP A 415 95.53 -52.44 12.34
C ASP A 415 96.65 -51.45 12.00
N GLN A 416 96.69 -50.34 12.77
CA GLN A 416 97.96 -49.71 13.16
C GLN A 416 97.90 -49.10 14.56
N THR A 417 99.08 -48.90 15.16
CA THR A 417 99.24 -48.38 16.52
C THR A 417 99.65 -46.91 16.47
N LEU A 418 98.73 -46.03 16.90
CA LEU A 418 98.95 -44.59 16.95
C LEU A 418 98.73 -44.06 18.37
N ASP A 419 99.81 -44.03 19.13
CA ASP A 419 99.93 -43.21 20.34
C ASP A 419 100.21 -41.74 19.94
N GLY A 420 99.72 -40.77 20.73
CA GLY A 420 100.08 -39.35 20.60
C GLY A 420 99.11 -38.37 19.91
N SER A 421 98.23 -38.80 18.99
CA SER A 421 97.49 -37.86 18.09
C SER A 421 96.67 -36.75 18.78
N TYR A 422 95.98 -37.05 19.89
CA TYR A 422 95.14 -36.08 20.60
C TYR A 422 95.90 -34.86 21.18
N GLY A 423 97.19 -35.04 21.51
CA GLY A 423 98.01 -33.96 22.05
C GLY A 423 98.33 -32.89 21.00
N ASP A 424 98.52 -33.29 19.74
CA ASP A 424 98.83 -32.37 18.65
C ASP A 424 97.59 -31.69 18.07
N LEU A 425 96.43 -32.37 18.05
CA LEU A 425 95.16 -31.71 17.73
C LEU A 425 94.82 -30.60 18.76
N LEU A 426 94.98 -30.87 20.06
CA LEU A 426 94.80 -29.85 21.10
C LEU A 426 95.78 -28.67 20.92
N LYS A 427 97.07 -28.92 20.67
CA LYS A 427 98.04 -27.84 20.37
C LYS A 427 97.64 -27.06 19.12
N THR A 428 97.18 -27.72 18.05
CA THR A 428 96.82 -27.09 16.77
C THR A 428 95.58 -26.21 16.90
N ILE A 429 94.63 -26.60 17.74
CA ILE A 429 93.46 -25.79 18.10
C ILE A 429 93.89 -24.61 18.98
N LEU A 430 94.68 -24.85 20.03
CA LEU A 430 95.15 -23.79 20.94
C LEU A 430 96.00 -22.73 20.21
N ALA A 431 96.88 -23.16 19.30
CA ALA A 431 97.70 -22.28 18.46
C ALA A 431 96.91 -21.52 17.37
N LYS A 432 95.62 -21.83 17.20
CA LYS A 432 94.68 -21.08 16.35
C LYS A 432 93.71 -20.20 17.15
N VAL A 433 93.72 -20.24 18.48
CA VAL A 433 93.05 -19.23 19.30
C VAL A 433 93.90 -17.95 19.28
N PRO A 434 93.39 -16.81 18.79
CA PRO A 434 94.16 -15.56 18.78
C PRO A 434 94.32 -15.04 20.21
N ASP A 435 95.56 -14.86 20.65
CA ASP A 435 95.84 -14.35 22.00
C ASP A 435 95.39 -12.88 22.16
N ARG A 436 94.75 -12.57 23.29
CA ARG A 436 94.26 -11.23 23.63
C ARG A 436 95.16 -10.59 24.69
N GLY A 437 96.43 -10.35 24.33
CA GLY A 437 97.48 -9.91 25.25
C GLY A 437 98.41 -8.79 24.74
N SER A 438 98.02 -7.54 24.97
CA SER A 438 98.88 -6.33 25.02
C SER A 438 99.72 -5.89 23.81
N THR A 439 99.18 -4.95 23.03
CA THR A 439 99.80 -3.67 22.59
C THR A 439 98.66 -2.84 21.95
N GLY A 440 98.47 -1.53 22.17
CA GLY A 440 99.43 -0.48 22.53
C GLY A 440 99.81 0.30 21.27
N GLN A 441 98.85 0.96 20.58
CA GLN A 441 98.50 2.39 20.72
C GLN A 441 99.50 3.32 19.97
N PRO A 442 99.14 4.48 19.37
CA PRO A 442 97.83 5.16 19.26
C PRO A 442 97.30 5.42 17.83
N ALA A 443 96.02 5.74 17.74
CA ALA A 443 95.45 6.80 16.88
C ALA A 443 94.15 7.30 17.53
#